data_AF-A0A3B8KUY8-F1
#
_entry.id   AF-A0A3B8KUY8-F1
#
_cell.length_a   1.000
_cell.length_b   1.000
_cell.length_c   1.000
_cell.angle_alpha   90.00
_cell.angle_beta   90.00
_cell.angle_gamma   90.00
#
_symmetry.space_group_name_H-M   'P 1'
#
loop_
_entity.id
_entity.type
_entity.pdbx_description
1 polymer ?
#
loop_
_entity_poly.entity_id
_entity_poly.type
_entity_poly.pdbx_seq_one_letter_code
_entity_poly.pdbx_strand_id
1 'polypeptide(L)'
;MSDSKTPGISDEAGRGGRLRPWLSWSIAWAMALLFVLRIEWTGWRSAPGGVIEAALIGINIDTAPCLWCLVLGVLLAGWRPRRLPVAGARGHRLANWWTTPAGRGGVGVGVSVILVAIVSLGSSVHVASRPVAGPGTPELGSLPPGYHDEYSYLFQARTFVAGEWTNPGHPDAPRLFDQMHVLNENGVFASRYFPGVGTWMAPFVAWGKPVWGHYLAGVLTAIAVLGIGRELAGNGVGLLAGLLTAVAPGMALFSNLLLSHHPTLAGATVFVYWFLRMQRTGIPGYGLLAGMGLSLAMLCRPLTAAAVGLPFGCWLAWWW
;
A
#
# COMPACT_ATOMS: atom_id res chain seq x y z
N MET A 1 26.03 41.25 -23.54
CA MET A 1 24.73 41.62 -24.15
C MET A 1 24.31 40.49 -25.06
N SER A 2 23.46 39.60 -24.55
CA SER A 2 22.77 38.56 -25.33
C SER A 2 21.51 38.22 -24.53
N ASP A 3 20.37 38.48 -25.14
CA ASP A 3 19.04 38.47 -24.53
C ASP A 3 18.60 37.05 -24.15
N SER A 4 18.53 36.77 -22.85
CA SER A 4 17.73 35.65 -22.34
C SER A 4 16.28 36.10 -22.25
N LYS A 5 15.48 35.74 -23.26
CA LYS A 5 14.01 35.87 -23.22
C LYS A 5 13.47 35.02 -22.06
N THR A 6 13.19 35.66 -20.93
CA THR A 6 12.18 35.19 -19.98
C THR A 6 10.82 35.19 -20.70
N PRO A 7 10.11 34.06 -20.84
CA PRO A 7 8.75 34.11 -21.33
C PRO A 7 7.89 34.75 -20.25
N GLY A 8 7.45 35.98 -20.52
CA GLY A 8 6.41 36.64 -19.75
C GLY A 8 5.14 35.81 -19.81
N ILE A 9 4.73 35.26 -18.67
CA ILE A 9 3.42 34.65 -18.50
C ILE A 9 2.42 35.81 -18.54
N SER A 10 1.70 35.94 -19.64
CA SER A 10 0.55 36.84 -19.76
C SER A 10 -0.59 36.31 -18.89
N ASP A 11 -1.12 37.18 -18.02
CA ASP A 11 -2.15 36.90 -17.01
C ASP A 11 -3.53 36.52 -17.60
N GLU A 12 -3.70 36.46 -18.94
CA GLU A 12 -4.97 36.11 -19.58
C GLU A 12 -5.18 34.60 -19.79
N ALA A 13 -4.15 33.76 -19.65
CA ALA A 13 -4.27 32.30 -19.76
C ALA A 13 -4.85 31.60 -18.51
N GLY A 14 -5.09 32.35 -17.42
CA GLY A 14 -5.30 31.80 -16.08
C GLY A 14 -6.67 31.16 -15.78
N ARG A 15 -7.73 31.45 -16.56
CA ARG A 15 -9.07 30.90 -16.32
C ARG A 15 -9.41 29.69 -17.20
N GLY A 16 -9.12 29.76 -18.51
CA GLY A 16 -9.41 28.67 -19.45
C GLY A 16 -8.53 27.43 -19.28
N GLY A 17 -7.26 27.63 -18.91
CA GLY A 17 -6.30 26.53 -18.70
C GLY A 17 -6.57 25.69 -17.44
N ARG A 18 -7.19 26.29 -16.40
CA ARG A 18 -7.57 25.58 -15.16
C ARG A 18 -8.85 24.76 -15.31
N LEU A 19 -9.80 25.17 -16.14
CA LEU A 19 -11.08 24.46 -16.31
C LEU A 19 -10.91 23.08 -16.95
N ARG A 20 -9.98 22.93 -17.91
CA ARG A 20 -9.76 21.67 -18.63
C ARG A 20 -9.35 20.50 -17.71
N PRO A 21 -8.33 20.62 -16.84
CA PRO A 21 -7.96 19.56 -15.90
C PRO A 21 -9.08 19.17 -14.93
N TRP A 22 -9.81 20.16 -14.40
CA TRP A 22 -10.91 19.91 -13.47
C TRP A 22 -12.09 19.21 -14.16
N LEU A 23 -12.38 19.57 -15.41
CA LEU A 23 -13.41 18.91 -16.21
C LEU A 23 -13.02 17.46 -16.52
N SER A 24 -11.78 17.22 -16.96
CA SER A 24 -11.28 15.86 -17.21
C SER A 24 -11.32 14.99 -15.95
N TRP A 25 -10.92 15.54 -14.80
CA TRP A 25 -10.99 14.83 -13.52
C TRP A 25 -12.42 14.53 -13.11
N SER A 26 -13.34 15.49 -13.28
CA SER A 26 -14.76 15.32 -12.96
C SER A 26 -15.42 14.27 -13.85
N ILE A 27 -15.07 14.22 -15.14
CA ILE A 27 -15.56 13.21 -16.08
C ILE A 27 -15.02 11.83 -15.68
N ALA A 28 -13.72 11.70 -15.45
CA ALA A 28 -13.12 10.43 -15.02
C ALA A 28 -13.72 9.90 -13.71
N TRP A 29 -13.90 10.80 -12.74
CA TRP A 29 -14.53 10.48 -11.46
C TRP A 29 -16.01 10.06 -11.65
N ALA A 30 -16.79 10.78 -12.46
CA ALA A 30 -18.19 10.45 -12.72
C ALA A 30 -18.33 9.10 -13.44
N MET A 31 -17.46 8.81 -14.41
CA MET A 31 -17.43 7.51 -15.09
C MET A 31 -17.11 6.38 -14.12
N ALA A 32 -16.11 6.55 -13.25
CA ALA A 32 -15.77 5.57 -12.23
C ALA A 32 -16.93 5.34 -11.25
N LEU A 33 -17.58 6.42 -10.80
CA LEU A 33 -18.73 6.32 -9.90
C LEU A 33 -19.90 5.59 -10.54
N LEU A 34 -20.23 5.92 -11.79
CA LEU A 34 -21.31 5.25 -12.53
C LEU A 34 -21.03 3.77 -12.75
N PHE A 35 -19.78 3.42 -13.09
CA PHE A 35 -19.37 2.03 -13.27
C PHE A 35 -19.54 1.22 -11.97
N VAL A 36 -19.02 1.74 -10.86
CA VAL A 36 -19.08 1.07 -9.56
C VAL A 36 -20.51 1.00 -9.03
N LEU A 37 -21.26 2.11 -9.08
CA LEU A 37 -22.67 2.16 -8.66
C LEU A 37 -23.52 1.15 -9.41
N ARG A 38 -23.28 0.96 -10.72
CA ARG A 38 -24.02 -0.03 -11.51
C ARG A 38 -23.83 -1.44 -10.96
N ILE A 39 -22.60 -1.82 -10.63
CA ILE A 39 -22.28 -3.15 -10.10
C ILE A 39 -22.90 -3.36 -8.72
N GLU A 40 -22.68 -2.41 -7.82
CA GLU A 40 -23.24 -2.44 -6.46
C GLU A 40 -24.77 -2.48 -6.49
N TRP A 41 -25.41 -1.63 -7.29
CA TRP A 41 -26.87 -1.58 -7.43
C TRP A 41 -27.46 -2.89 -7.94
N THR A 42 -26.81 -3.55 -8.90
CA THR A 42 -27.24 -4.88 -9.34
C THR A 42 -27.12 -5.92 -8.23
N GLY A 43 -26.05 -5.89 -7.44
CA GLY A 43 -25.86 -6.78 -6.29
C GLY A 43 -26.86 -6.52 -5.16
N TRP A 44 -27.20 -5.26 -4.87
CA TRP A 44 -28.15 -4.93 -3.82
C TRP A 44 -29.59 -5.30 -4.17
N ARG A 45 -29.97 -5.21 -5.46
CA ARG A 45 -31.29 -5.63 -5.93
C ARG A 45 -31.50 -7.14 -5.93
N SER A 46 -30.44 -7.91 -6.10
CA SER A 46 -30.50 -9.38 -6.09
C SER A 46 -30.33 -9.98 -4.69
N ALA A 47 -30.00 -9.16 -3.69
CA ALA A 47 -29.75 -9.63 -2.33
C ALA A 47 -31.05 -9.99 -1.58
N PRO A 48 -31.09 -11.13 -0.86
CA PRO A 48 -32.29 -11.61 -0.18
C PRO A 48 -32.74 -10.74 1.01
N GLY A 49 -31.84 -9.97 1.64
CA GLY A 49 -32.13 -9.06 2.76
C GLY A 49 -32.69 -7.67 2.34
N GLY A 50 -32.91 -7.47 1.04
CA GLY A 50 -33.32 -6.17 0.51
C GLY A 50 -32.17 -5.17 0.37
N VAL A 51 -32.46 -4.05 -0.31
CA VAL A 51 -31.43 -3.12 -0.81
C VAL A 51 -30.64 -2.45 0.32
N ILE A 52 -31.28 -2.11 1.44
CA ILE A 52 -30.64 -1.38 2.54
C ILE A 52 -29.67 -2.30 3.30
N GLU A 53 -30.09 -3.53 3.59
CA GLU A 53 -29.23 -4.50 4.27
C GLU A 53 -28.02 -4.86 3.39
N ALA A 54 -28.25 -5.06 2.10
CA ALA A 54 -27.19 -5.32 1.13
C ALA A 54 -26.21 -4.14 1.00
N ALA A 55 -26.69 -2.90 0.97
CA ALA A 55 -25.84 -1.72 0.85
C ALA A 55 -25.00 -1.43 2.11
N LEU A 56 -25.50 -1.79 3.30
CA LEU A 56 -24.82 -1.51 4.56
C LEU A 56 -23.94 -2.68 5.06
N ILE A 57 -24.35 -3.92 4.80
CA ILE A 57 -23.75 -5.13 5.39
C ILE A 57 -23.25 -6.09 4.31
N GLY A 58 -23.92 -6.13 3.15
CA GLY A 58 -23.52 -6.92 1.98
C GLY A 58 -22.34 -6.31 1.24
N ILE A 59 -21.17 -6.23 1.90
CA ILE A 59 -19.96 -5.67 1.32
C ILE A 59 -19.50 -6.54 0.16
N ASN A 60 -19.74 -6.08 -1.07
CA ASN A 60 -19.00 -6.59 -2.22
C ASN A 60 -17.58 -6.02 -2.15
N ILE A 61 -16.63 -6.89 -1.79
CA ILE A 61 -15.25 -6.48 -1.49
C ILE A 61 -14.54 -5.86 -2.71
N ASP A 62 -14.99 -6.18 -3.92
CA ASP A 62 -14.36 -5.75 -5.16
C ASP A 62 -14.73 -4.31 -5.53
N THR A 63 -15.94 -3.87 -5.17
CA THR A 63 -16.52 -2.60 -5.65
C THR A 63 -16.95 -1.65 -4.54
N ALA A 64 -17.34 -2.14 -3.37
CA ALA A 64 -17.85 -1.31 -2.28
C ALA A 64 -16.77 -0.35 -1.72
N PRO A 65 -15.49 -0.74 -1.53
CA PRO A 65 -14.46 0.19 -1.10
C PRO A 65 -14.26 1.35 -2.09
N CYS A 66 -14.33 1.05 -3.40
CA CYS A 66 -14.22 2.05 -4.45
C CYS A 66 -15.40 3.03 -4.41
N LEU A 67 -16.62 2.52 -4.19
CA LEU A 67 -17.82 3.34 -4.07
C LEU A 67 -17.69 4.34 -2.91
N TRP A 68 -17.30 3.84 -1.73
CA TRP A 68 -17.13 4.69 -0.55
C TRP A 68 -16.06 5.75 -0.76
N CYS A 69 -14.91 5.42 -1.36
CA CYS A 69 -13.88 6.40 -1.69
C CYS A 69 -14.39 7.50 -2.63
N LEU A 70 -15.16 7.13 -3.66
CA LEU A 70 -15.71 8.08 -4.63
C LEU A 70 -16.76 9.01 -3.99
N VAL A 71 -17.65 8.46 -3.15
CA VAL A 71 -18.69 9.22 -2.43
C VAL A 71 -18.08 10.13 -1.37
N LEU A 72 -17.14 9.62 -0.56
CA LEU A 72 -16.48 10.38 0.48
C LEU A 72 -15.70 11.56 -0.12
N GLY A 73 -15.09 11.38 -1.30
CA GLY A 73 -14.43 12.45 -2.04
C GLY A 73 -15.34 13.65 -2.32
N VAL A 74 -16.62 13.43 -2.65
CA VAL A 74 -17.61 14.50 -2.88
C VAL A 74 -18.06 15.14 -1.57
N LEU A 75 -18.38 14.32 -0.57
CA LEU A 75 -18.81 14.82 0.74
C LEU A 75 -17.73 15.71 1.38
N LEU A 76 -16.46 15.36 1.16
CA LEU A 76 -15.32 16.10 1.69
C LEU A 76 -14.84 17.23 0.77
N ALA A 77 -15.22 17.28 -0.51
CA ALA A 77 -14.78 18.33 -1.44
C ALA A 77 -15.22 19.73 -1.00
N GLY A 78 -16.38 19.85 -0.37
CA GLY A 78 -16.88 21.10 0.22
C GLY A 78 -16.31 21.40 1.61
N TRP A 79 -15.66 20.42 2.25
CA TRP A 79 -15.21 20.54 3.63
C TRP A 79 -13.86 21.26 3.69
N ARG A 80 -13.91 22.57 3.91
CA ARG A 80 -12.73 23.38 4.24
C ARG A 80 -12.62 23.46 5.75
N PRO A 81 -11.73 22.69 6.41
CA PRO A 81 -11.55 22.82 7.85
C PRO A 81 -11.17 24.27 8.16
N ARG A 82 -12.04 24.98 8.88
CA ARG A 82 -11.69 26.27 9.48
C ARG A 82 -10.55 26.01 10.47
N ARG A 83 -9.60 26.95 10.54
CA ARG A 83 -8.44 26.85 11.43
C ARG A 83 -8.91 26.41 12.81
N LEU A 84 -8.37 25.30 13.32
CA LEU A 84 -8.65 24.84 14.67
C LEU A 84 -8.31 26.00 15.62
N PRO A 85 -9.20 26.37 16.55
CA PRO A 85 -8.85 27.34 17.59
C PRO A 85 -7.84 26.65 18.50
N VAL A 86 -6.58 27.08 18.42
CA VAL A 86 -5.53 26.50 19.25
C VAL A 86 -5.08 27.51 20.28
N ALA A 87 -5.20 27.15 21.56
CA ALA A 87 -4.72 27.95 22.69
C ALA A 87 -3.28 27.60 23.05
N GLY A 88 -2.44 28.62 23.25
CA GLY A 88 -1.09 28.49 23.80
C GLY A 88 0.03 28.23 22.78
N ALA A 89 1.27 28.55 23.19
CA ALA A 89 2.45 28.56 22.31
C ALA A 89 2.80 27.18 21.72
N ARG A 90 2.60 26.08 22.47
CA ARG A 90 2.81 24.71 21.95
C ARG A 90 1.80 24.35 20.87
N GLY A 91 0.55 24.74 21.08
CA GLY A 91 -0.52 24.50 20.14
C GLY A 91 -0.31 25.26 18.82
N HIS A 92 0.16 26.50 18.88
CA HIS A 92 0.55 27.23 17.66
C HIS A 92 1.68 26.54 16.87
N ARG A 93 2.69 25.97 17.54
CA ARG A 93 3.75 25.21 16.87
C ARG A 93 3.22 23.95 16.18
N LEU A 94 2.33 23.22 16.85
CA LEU A 94 1.70 22.03 16.27
C LEU A 94 0.81 22.39 15.07
N ALA A 95 -0.02 23.44 15.21
CA ALA A 95 -0.87 23.93 14.13
C ALA A 95 -0.04 24.37 12.91
N ASN A 96 1.05 25.09 13.14
CA ASN A 96 1.96 25.50 12.08
C ASN A 96 2.64 24.30 11.41
N TRP A 97 3.08 23.31 12.20
CA TRP A 97 3.66 22.08 11.66
C TRP A 97 2.65 21.30 10.83
N TRP A 98 1.40 21.20 11.29
CA TRP A 98 0.32 20.49 10.62
C TRP A 98 0.06 21.02 9.20
N THR A 99 0.07 22.34 9.03
CA THR A 99 -0.13 23.00 7.73
C THR A 99 1.16 23.19 6.93
N THR A 100 2.30 22.68 7.41
CA THR A 100 3.58 22.85 6.73
C THR A 100 3.61 22.02 5.44
N PRO A 101 4.00 22.62 4.30
CA PRO A 101 4.05 21.93 3.00
C PRO A 101 5.18 20.91 2.93
N ALA A 102 5.13 20.07 1.88
CA ALA A 102 6.13 19.05 1.57
C ALA A 102 7.57 19.58 1.60
N GLY A 103 8.52 18.75 2.04
CA GLY A 103 9.94 19.12 2.15
C GLY A 103 10.31 19.98 3.36
N ARG A 104 9.34 20.44 4.16
CA ARG A 104 9.56 21.16 5.43
C ARG A 104 8.92 20.40 6.60
N GLY A 105 9.51 20.46 7.79
CA GLY A 105 8.93 19.80 8.97
C GLY A 105 9.92 19.40 10.07
N GLY A 106 11.22 19.44 9.80
CA GLY A 106 12.28 19.21 10.79
C GLY A 106 12.07 17.96 11.65
N VAL A 107 12.31 18.09 12.96
CA VAL A 107 12.20 16.99 13.94
C VAL A 107 10.81 16.36 13.98
N GLY A 108 9.74 17.12 13.74
CA GLY A 108 8.37 16.61 13.77
C GLY A 108 8.10 15.51 12.75
N VAL A 109 8.84 15.48 11.64
CA VAL A 109 8.76 14.39 10.65
C VAL A 109 9.30 13.10 11.24
N GLY A 110 10.47 13.14 11.88
CA GLY A 110 11.07 11.98 12.52
C GLY A 110 10.17 11.41 13.61
N VAL A 111 9.60 12.28 14.46
CA VAL A 111 8.62 11.87 15.49
C VAL A 111 7.40 11.21 14.86
N SER A 112 6.89 11.75 13.75
CA SER A 112 5.73 11.18 13.05
C SER A 112 6.03 9.80 12.45
N VAL A 113 7.22 9.61 11.88
CA VAL A 113 7.65 8.31 11.35
C VAL A 113 7.75 7.28 12.46
N ILE A 114 8.37 7.63 13.59
CA ILE A 114 8.49 6.74 14.75
C ILE A 114 7.10 6.39 15.30
N LEU A 115 6.22 7.39 15.45
CA LEU A 115 4.86 7.18 15.93
C LEU A 115 4.08 6.23 15.01
N VAL A 116 4.09 6.47 13.71
CA VAL A 116 3.41 5.59 12.74
C VAL A 116 3.99 4.19 12.74
N ALA A 117 5.32 4.04 12.88
CA ALA A 117 5.97 2.74 12.97
C ALA A 117 5.53 1.96 14.22
N ILE A 118 5.55 2.61 15.39
CA ILE A 118 5.13 2.01 16.66
C ILE A 118 3.66 1.63 16.60
N VAL A 119 2.79 2.49 16.06
CA VAL A 119 1.35 2.20 15.94
C VAL A 119 1.12 1.04 14.98
N SER A 120 1.78 1.00 13.82
CA SER A 120 1.60 -0.08 12.84
C SER A 120 2.06 -1.44 13.38
N LEU A 121 3.23 -1.48 14.00
CA LEU A 121 3.75 -2.68 14.67
C LEU A 121 2.84 -3.09 15.83
N GLY A 122 2.44 -2.12 16.66
CA GLY A 122 1.55 -2.32 17.80
C GLY A 122 0.20 -2.90 17.39
N SER A 123 -0.42 -2.38 16.33
CA SER A 123 -1.67 -2.92 15.76
C SER A 123 -1.50 -4.36 15.29
N SER A 124 -0.40 -4.66 14.59
CA SER A 124 -0.14 -6.00 14.04
C SER A 124 0.08 -7.04 15.15
N VAL A 125 0.90 -6.69 16.15
CA VAL A 125 1.14 -7.53 17.34
C VAL A 125 -0.12 -7.66 18.19
N HIS A 126 -0.89 -6.58 18.32
CA HIS A 126 -2.15 -6.61 19.05
C HIS A 126 -3.13 -7.61 18.42
N VAL A 127 -3.29 -7.59 17.10
CA VAL A 127 -4.11 -8.57 16.38
C VAL A 127 -3.55 -9.98 16.51
N ALA A 128 -2.22 -10.15 16.46
CA ALA A 128 -1.56 -11.44 16.67
C ALA A 128 -1.91 -12.07 18.03
N SER A 129 -1.97 -11.24 19.08
CA SER A 129 -2.29 -11.66 20.46
C SER A 129 -3.78 -11.95 20.72
N ARG A 130 -4.66 -11.75 19.73
CA ARG A 130 -6.09 -12.00 19.93
C ARG A 130 -6.39 -13.50 19.82
N PRO A 131 -7.19 -14.06 20.75
CA PRO A 131 -7.66 -15.44 20.63
C PRO A 131 -8.69 -15.56 19.50
N VAL A 132 -8.59 -16.63 18.71
CA VAL A 132 -9.36 -16.77 17.45
C VAL A 132 -10.82 -17.17 17.67
N ALA A 133 -11.13 -17.91 18.74
CA ALA A 133 -12.47 -18.40 19.03
C ALA A 133 -12.92 -18.13 20.48
N GLY A 134 -12.39 -17.07 21.10
CA GLY A 134 -12.74 -16.64 22.46
C GLY A 134 -11.69 -16.98 23.53
N PRO A 135 -11.90 -16.57 24.78
CA PRO A 135 -10.93 -16.75 25.86
C PRO A 135 -10.49 -18.21 26.03
N GLY A 136 -9.18 -18.44 26.15
CA GLY A 136 -8.59 -19.77 26.31
C GLY A 136 -8.31 -20.53 25.00
N THR A 137 -8.66 -19.95 23.84
CA THR A 137 -8.27 -20.49 22.52
C THR A 137 -6.90 -19.97 22.07
N PRO A 138 -6.20 -20.67 21.15
CA PRO A 138 -4.92 -20.21 20.64
C PRO A 138 -5.01 -18.79 20.06
N GLU A 139 -3.95 -18.02 20.29
CA GLU A 139 -3.79 -16.68 19.72
C GLU A 139 -3.53 -16.80 18.22
N LEU A 140 -4.00 -15.84 17.42
CA LEU A 140 -3.82 -15.83 15.96
C LEU A 140 -2.34 -16.02 15.57
N GLY A 141 -1.43 -15.30 16.23
CA GLY A 141 0.00 -15.36 15.95
C GLY A 141 0.68 -16.68 16.30
N SER A 142 0.00 -17.55 17.07
CA SER A 142 0.48 -18.89 17.42
C SER A 142 0.03 -19.98 16.46
N LEU A 143 -0.92 -19.66 15.56
CA LEU A 143 -1.45 -20.63 14.62
C LEU A 143 -0.44 -20.94 13.51
N PRO A 144 -0.44 -22.17 12.98
CA PRO A 144 0.28 -22.47 11.75
C PRO A 144 -0.34 -21.70 10.57
N PRO A 145 0.38 -21.59 9.44
CA PRO A 145 -0.15 -20.95 8.25
C PRO A 145 -1.51 -21.51 7.85
N GLY A 146 -2.44 -20.61 7.50
CA GLY A 146 -3.84 -20.93 7.22
C GLY A 146 -4.13 -21.15 5.73
N TYR A 147 -3.28 -20.62 4.85
CA TYR A 147 -3.43 -20.75 3.40
C TYR A 147 -2.31 -21.58 2.77
N HIS A 148 -2.64 -22.34 1.72
CA HIS A 148 -1.68 -23.15 0.98
C HIS A 148 -0.51 -22.33 0.43
N ASP A 149 -0.76 -21.08 0.01
CA ASP A 149 0.24 -20.14 -0.49
C ASP A 149 1.35 -19.87 0.53
N GLU A 150 0.99 -19.74 1.81
CA GLU A 150 1.93 -19.42 2.89
C GLU A 150 2.96 -20.53 3.08
N TYR A 151 2.54 -21.80 2.96
CA TYR A 151 3.47 -22.93 2.98
C TYR A 151 4.44 -22.90 1.80
N SER A 152 3.96 -22.49 0.62
CA SER A 152 4.83 -22.35 -0.56
C SER A 152 5.86 -21.23 -0.41
N TYR A 153 5.47 -20.09 0.16
CA TYR A 153 6.41 -18.99 0.45
C TYR A 153 7.42 -19.35 1.54
N LEU A 154 6.97 -20.03 2.61
CA LEU A 154 7.87 -20.56 3.64
C LEU A 154 8.85 -21.57 3.08
N PHE A 155 8.39 -22.48 2.22
CA PHE A 155 9.23 -23.45 1.54
C PHE A 155 10.29 -22.74 0.69
N GLN A 156 9.90 -21.77 -0.15
CA GLN A 156 10.84 -20.98 -0.95
C GLN A 156 11.89 -20.25 -0.09
N ALA A 157 11.44 -19.61 0.99
CA ALA A 157 12.33 -18.90 1.90
C ALA A 157 13.32 -19.84 2.59
N ARG A 158 12.90 -21.05 3.00
CA ARG A 158 13.78 -22.08 3.58
C ARG A 158 14.82 -22.57 2.57
N THR A 159 14.43 -22.76 1.32
CA THR A 159 15.35 -23.12 0.22
C THR A 159 16.44 -22.05 0.08
N PHE A 160 16.07 -20.77 0.07
CA PHE A 160 17.04 -19.67 -0.02
C PHE A 160 17.94 -19.57 1.22
N VAL A 161 17.39 -19.82 2.42
CA VAL A 161 18.18 -19.88 3.66
C VAL A 161 19.20 -21.02 3.64
N ALA A 162 18.89 -22.13 2.96
CA ALA A 162 19.82 -23.23 2.74
C ALA A 162 20.90 -22.92 1.69
N GLY A 163 20.86 -21.75 1.04
CA GLY A 163 21.79 -21.37 -0.03
C GLY A 163 21.42 -21.96 -1.40
N GLU A 164 20.25 -22.58 -1.51
CA GLU A 164 19.77 -23.24 -2.72
C GLU A 164 18.75 -22.38 -3.46
N TRP A 165 18.55 -22.65 -4.76
CA TRP A 165 17.48 -22.02 -5.56
C TRP A 165 16.25 -22.92 -5.69
N THR A 166 16.47 -24.24 -5.70
CA THR A 166 15.46 -25.28 -5.81
C THR A 166 15.90 -26.48 -4.95
N ASN A 167 14.98 -27.38 -4.64
CA ASN A 167 15.31 -28.66 -4.01
C ASN A 167 15.20 -29.79 -5.03
N PRO A 168 15.88 -30.92 -4.82
CA PRO A 168 15.62 -32.12 -5.60
C PRO A 168 14.23 -32.69 -5.28
N GLY A 169 13.52 -33.15 -6.31
CA GLY A 169 12.31 -33.96 -6.14
C GLY A 169 12.64 -35.34 -5.56
N HIS A 170 11.64 -36.03 -5.02
CA HIS A 170 11.83 -37.39 -4.51
C HIS A 170 12.23 -38.34 -5.67
N PRO A 171 13.29 -39.16 -5.52
CA PRO A 171 13.86 -39.94 -6.63
C PRO A 171 12.86 -40.97 -7.21
N ASP A 172 12.21 -41.75 -6.35
CA ASP A 172 11.41 -42.90 -6.82
C ASP A 172 9.89 -42.66 -6.83
N ALA A 173 9.42 -41.64 -6.10
CA ALA A 173 8.00 -41.41 -5.86
C ALA A 173 7.63 -39.92 -5.86
N PRO A 174 8.03 -39.13 -6.88
CA PRO A 174 7.79 -37.68 -6.89
C PRO A 174 6.31 -37.34 -6.75
N ARG A 175 5.41 -38.10 -7.39
CA ARG A 175 3.96 -37.85 -7.38
C ARG A 175 3.30 -37.90 -6.00
N LEU A 176 3.90 -38.57 -5.02
CA LEU A 176 3.39 -38.57 -3.64
C LEU A 176 3.57 -37.21 -2.94
N PHE A 177 4.43 -36.36 -3.48
CA PHE A 177 4.77 -35.04 -2.94
C PHE A 177 4.23 -33.90 -3.81
N ASP A 178 3.31 -34.19 -4.75
CA ASP A 178 2.65 -33.15 -5.54
C ASP A 178 1.79 -32.27 -4.64
N GLN A 179 2.02 -30.95 -4.71
CA GLN A 179 1.33 -29.94 -3.92
C GLN A 179 0.87 -28.80 -4.82
N MET A 180 -0.30 -28.22 -4.52
CA MET A 180 -0.97 -27.23 -5.38
C MET A 180 -0.08 -26.04 -5.82
N HIS A 181 0.81 -25.59 -4.95
CA HIS A 181 1.66 -24.41 -5.19
C HIS A 181 3.15 -24.71 -5.29
N VAL A 182 3.54 -26.00 -5.35
CA VAL A 182 4.93 -26.42 -5.48
C VAL A 182 5.11 -27.13 -6.83
N LEU A 183 6.10 -26.67 -7.60
CA LEU A 183 6.57 -27.32 -8.80
C LEU A 183 7.31 -28.60 -8.41
N ASN A 184 6.97 -29.72 -9.03
CA ASN A 184 7.57 -31.03 -8.80
C ASN A 184 7.78 -31.76 -10.14
N GLU A 185 8.59 -31.17 -11.02
CA GLU A 185 8.78 -31.65 -12.39
C GLU A 185 10.26 -31.76 -12.73
N ASN A 186 10.64 -32.79 -13.49
CA ASN A 186 12.00 -33.01 -13.98
C ASN A 186 13.08 -32.98 -12.87
N GLY A 187 12.75 -33.52 -11.69
CA GLY A 187 13.66 -33.53 -10.53
C GLY A 187 13.78 -32.19 -9.80
N VAL A 188 13.02 -31.16 -10.20
CA VAL A 188 12.98 -29.85 -9.55
C VAL A 188 11.79 -29.76 -8.62
N PHE A 189 12.07 -29.47 -7.35
CA PHE A 189 11.09 -29.24 -6.29
C PHE A 189 11.21 -27.80 -5.76
N ALA A 190 10.31 -26.92 -6.19
CA ALA A 190 10.42 -25.47 -5.95
C ALA A 190 9.06 -24.80 -5.82
N SER A 191 8.96 -23.69 -5.07
CA SER A 191 7.73 -22.89 -5.05
C SER A 191 7.40 -22.39 -6.46
N ARG A 192 6.12 -22.45 -6.83
CA ARG A 192 5.63 -21.93 -8.11
C ARG A 192 5.66 -20.40 -8.18
N TYR A 193 5.70 -19.72 -7.05
CA TYR A 193 5.67 -18.26 -7.00
C TYR A 193 7.02 -17.62 -7.35
N PHE A 194 6.95 -16.38 -7.84
CA PHE A 194 8.11 -15.52 -8.06
C PHE A 194 8.95 -15.35 -6.78
N PRO A 195 10.27 -15.15 -6.90
CA PRO A 195 11.20 -15.26 -5.76
C PRO A 195 11.07 -14.14 -4.73
N GLY A 196 10.41 -13.02 -5.05
CA GLY A 196 10.45 -11.80 -4.23
C GLY A 196 9.95 -12.01 -2.80
N VAL A 197 8.89 -12.78 -2.61
CA VAL A 197 8.34 -13.05 -1.25
C VAL A 197 9.25 -13.98 -0.46
N GLY A 198 9.75 -15.05 -1.10
CA GLY A 198 10.72 -15.95 -0.47
C GLY A 198 11.99 -15.21 -0.03
N THR A 199 12.54 -14.34 -0.90
CA THR A 199 13.71 -13.52 -0.58
C THR A 199 13.43 -12.51 0.53
N TRP A 200 12.25 -11.86 0.52
CA TRP A 200 11.81 -10.96 1.58
C TRP A 200 11.74 -11.67 2.95
N MET A 201 11.20 -12.89 2.97
CA MET A 201 11.01 -13.67 4.19
C MET A 201 12.27 -14.36 4.69
N ALA A 202 13.23 -14.69 3.83
CA ALA A 202 14.44 -15.44 4.15
C ALA A 202 15.17 -14.99 5.44
N PRO A 203 15.49 -13.69 5.65
CA PRO A 203 16.15 -13.27 6.89
C PRO A 203 15.32 -13.53 8.16
N PHE A 204 13.99 -13.42 8.06
CA PHE A 204 13.07 -13.68 9.17
C PHE A 204 12.85 -15.17 9.42
N VAL A 205 12.90 -15.98 8.36
CA VAL A 205 12.90 -17.45 8.47
C VAL A 205 14.20 -17.95 9.11
N ALA A 206 15.35 -17.40 8.72
CA ALA A 206 16.63 -17.71 9.36
C ALA A 206 16.65 -17.33 10.85
N TRP A 207 15.95 -16.24 11.21
CA TRP A 207 15.72 -15.84 12.60
C TRP A 207 14.66 -16.69 13.35
N GLY A 208 13.97 -17.61 12.66
CA GLY A 208 12.90 -18.42 13.24
C GLY A 208 11.59 -17.66 13.49
N LYS A 209 11.44 -16.46 12.92
CA LYS A 209 10.31 -15.55 13.14
C LYS A 209 9.73 -15.00 11.82
N PRO A 210 9.21 -15.85 10.92
CA PRO A 210 8.82 -15.45 9.55
C PRO A 210 7.83 -14.27 9.48
N VAL A 211 6.84 -14.23 10.39
CA VAL A 211 5.78 -13.20 10.41
C VAL A 211 6.34 -11.79 10.62
N TRP A 212 7.53 -11.65 11.24
CA TRP A 212 8.15 -10.34 11.44
C TRP A 212 8.51 -9.64 10.12
N GLY A 213 8.71 -10.39 9.04
CA GLY A 213 8.87 -9.80 7.71
C GLY A 213 7.60 -9.09 7.24
N HIS A 214 6.43 -9.62 7.57
CA HIS A 214 5.14 -9.02 7.21
C HIS A 214 4.78 -7.83 8.10
N TYR A 215 5.13 -7.88 9.39
CA TYR A 215 5.07 -6.71 10.26
C TYR A 215 5.95 -5.56 9.75
N LEU A 216 7.17 -5.86 9.31
CA LEU A 216 8.04 -4.86 8.69
C LEU A 216 7.43 -4.30 7.41
N ALA A 217 6.84 -5.14 6.56
CA ALA A 217 6.16 -4.69 5.36
C ALA A 217 5.01 -3.71 5.69
N GLY A 218 4.17 -4.04 6.68
CA GLY A 218 3.09 -3.16 7.15
C GLY A 218 3.60 -1.83 7.72
N VAL A 219 4.70 -1.85 8.46
CA VAL A 219 5.37 -0.63 8.96
C VAL A 219 5.88 0.24 7.79
N LEU A 220 6.59 -0.36 6.84
CA LEU A 220 7.12 0.36 5.67
C LEU A 220 5.98 0.95 4.83
N THR A 221 4.89 0.21 4.62
CA THR A 221 3.70 0.72 3.94
C THR A 221 3.12 1.94 4.67
N ALA A 222 2.91 1.87 5.98
CA ALA A 222 2.34 2.99 6.73
C ALA A 222 3.24 4.24 6.70
N ILE A 223 4.56 4.06 6.81
CA ILE A 223 5.54 5.15 6.70
C ILE A 223 5.55 5.74 5.28
N ALA A 224 5.53 4.88 4.25
CA ALA A 224 5.50 5.34 2.86
C ALA A 224 4.21 6.10 2.56
N VAL A 225 3.05 5.66 3.07
CA VAL A 225 1.78 6.38 2.95
C VAL A 225 1.82 7.72 3.69
N LEU A 226 2.46 7.79 4.86
CA LEU A 226 2.75 9.08 5.50
C LEU A 226 3.56 9.99 4.59
N GLY A 227 4.60 9.44 3.95
CA GLY A 227 5.42 10.15 2.98
C GLY A 227 4.62 10.67 1.78
N ILE A 228 3.77 9.81 1.19
CA ILE A 228 2.90 10.15 0.06
C ILE A 228 1.96 11.28 0.44
N GLY A 229 1.25 11.16 1.57
CA GLY A 229 0.33 12.20 2.03
C GLY A 229 1.04 13.54 2.30
N ARG A 230 2.29 13.48 2.79
CA ARG A 230 3.14 14.68 2.96
C ARG A 230 3.48 15.34 1.64
N GLU A 231 3.90 14.56 0.65
CA GLU A 231 4.28 15.07 -0.67
C GLU A 231 3.07 15.66 -1.42
N LEU A 232 1.86 15.09 -1.24
CA LEU A 232 0.66 15.56 -1.92
C LEU A 232 -0.05 16.73 -1.22
N ALA A 233 -0.09 16.75 0.12
CA ALA A 233 -0.98 17.65 0.86
C ALA A 233 -0.39 18.20 2.19
N GLY A 234 0.89 17.94 2.47
CA GLY A 234 1.60 18.48 3.64
C GLY A 234 1.54 17.59 4.89
N ASN A 235 2.16 18.08 5.96
CA ASN A 235 2.53 17.28 7.13
C ASN A 235 1.36 16.63 7.86
N GLY A 236 0.29 17.39 8.13
CA GLY A 236 -0.86 16.89 8.86
C GLY A 236 -1.61 15.80 8.11
N VAL A 237 -1.79 15.96 6.80
CA VAL A 237 -2.46 14.96 5.95
C VAL A 237 -1.64 13.69 5.89
N GLY A 238 -0.32 13.79 5.73
CA GLY A 238 0.53 12.60 5.76
C GLY A 238 0.54 11.89 7.12
N LEU A 239 0.60 12.62 8.23
CA LEU A 239 0.49 12.00 9.55
C LEU A 239 -0.84 11.24 9.71
N LEU A 240 -1.96 11.86 9.33
CA LEU A 240 -3.27 11.23 9.37
C LEU A 240 -3.34 10.00 8.47
N ALA A 241 -2.87 10.10 7.22
CA ALA A 241 -2.89 8.99 6.27
C ALA A 241 -2.03 7.79 6.74
N GLY A 242 -0.86 8.06 7.32
CA GLY A 242 0.00 7.03 7.89
C GLY A 242 -0.63 6.35 9.11
N LEU A 243 -1.21 7.13 10.02
CA LEU A 243 -1.89 6.60 11.20
C LEU A 243 -3.13 5.77 10.85
N LEU A 244 -3.96 6.26 9.92
CA LEU A 244 -5.14 5.51 9.44
C LEU A 244 -4.73 4.19 8.80
N THR A 245 -3.67 4.19 7.99
CA THR A 245 -3.08 2.94 7.45
C THR A 245 -2.59 2.02 8.56
N ALA A 246 -1.91 2.56 9.58
CA ALA A 246 -1.32 1.81 10.69
C ALA A 246 -2.37 1.15 11.61
N VAL A 247 -3.57 1.72 11.73
CA VAL A 247 -4.67 1.16 12.55
C VAL A 247 -5.74 0.46 11.71
N ALA A 248 -5.61 0.44 10.38
CA ALA A 248 -6.58 -0.19 9.51
C ALA A 248 -6.70 -1.69 9.86
N PRO A 249 -7.91 -2.20 10.18
CA PRO A 249 -8.08 -3.59 10.60
C PRO A 249 -7.57 -4.59 9.57
N GLY A 250 -7.80 -4.31 8.29
CA GLY A 250 -7.27 -5.11 7.19
C GLY A 250 -5.74 -5.16 7.21
N MET A 251 -5.06 -4.02 7.34
CA MET A 251 -3.59 -3.98 7.40
C MET A 251 -3.04 -4.81 8.57
N ALA A 252 -3.60 -4.62 9.77
CA ALA A 252 -3.15 -5.33 10.96
C ALA A 252 -3.41 -6.84 10.88
N LEU A 253 -4.56 -7.26 10.34
CA LEU A 253 -4.89 -8.67 10.14
C LEU A 253 -3.99 -9.31 9.09
N PHE A 254 -3.89 -8.70 7.91
CA PHE A 254 -3.11 -9.24 6.81
C PHE A 254 -1.60 -9.21 7.09
N SER A 255 -1.11 -8.34 7.97
CA SER A 255 0.27 -8.36 8.48
C SER A 255 0.60 -9.63 9.27
N ASN A 256 -0.40 -10.42 9.67
CA ASN A 256 -0.24 -11.72 10.33
C ASN A 256 -0.31 -12.92 9.37
N LEU A 257 -0.47 -12.69 8.05
CA LEU A 257 -0.54 -13.75 7.05
C LEU A 257 0.69 -13.70 6.14
N LEU A 258 1.33 -14.84 5.89
CA LEU A 258 2.57 -14.95 5.12
C LEU A 258 2.33 -14.92 3.61
N LEU A 259 1.55 -13.94 3.15
CA LEU A 259 1.09 -13.82 1.78
C LEU A 259 1.84 -12.72 1.01
N SER A 260 1.82 -12.80 -0.32
CA SER A 260 2.56 -11.89 -1.20
C SER A 260 2.12 -10.44 -1.18
N HIS A 261 0.87 -10.17 -0.81
CA HIS A 261 0.31 -8.83 -0.93
C HIS A 261 0.99 -7.80 -0.01
N HIS A 262 1.49 -8.20 1.17
CA HIS A 262 2.19 -7.30 2.10
C HIS A 262 3.52 -6.77 1.54
N PRO A 263 4.50 -7.62 1.16
CA PRO A 263 5.74 -7.13 0.56
C PRO A 263 5.50 -6.42 -0.78
N THR A 264 4.51 -6.84 -1.57
CA THR A 264 4.11 -6.09 -2.79
C THR A 264 3.62 -4.68 -2.44
N LEU A 265 2.76 -4.53 -1.44
CA LEU A 265 2.20 -3.24 -1.03
C LEU A 265 3.29 -2.31 -0.46
N ALA A 266 4.24 -2.85 0.31
CA ALA A 266 5.42 -2.13 0.75
C ALA A 266 6.24 -1.62 -0.44
N GLY A 267 6.57 -2.49 -1.41
CA GLY A 267 7.28 -2.10 -2.63
C GLY A 267 6.55 -1.02 -3.44
N ALA A 268 5.24 -1.20 -3.66
CA ALA A 268 4.42 -0.27 -4.43
C ALA A 268 4.30 1.11 -3.77
N THR A 269 4.11 1.18 -2.46
CA THR A 269 4.01 2.46 -1.73
C THR A 269 5.37 3.15 -1.62
N VAL A 270 6.46 2.40 -1.43
CA VAL A 270 7.83 2.92 -1.51
C VAL A 270 8.11 3.51 -2.89
N PHE A 271 7.69 2.83 -3.97
CA PHE A 271 7.78 3.35 -5.34
C PHE A 271 7.09 4.71 -5.46
N VAL A 272 5.80 4.80 -5.11
CA VAL A 272 5.03 6.05 -5.24
C VAL A 272 5.64 7.16 -4.38
N TYR A 273 6.04 6.87 -3.14
CA TYR A 273 6.65 7.87 -2.26
C TYR A 273 7.92 8.48 -2.86
N TRP A 274 8.86 7.63 -3.26
CA TRP A 274 10.13 8.11 -3.81
C TRP A 274 9.98 8.73 -5.17
N PHE A 275 9.02 8.29 -5.99
CA PHE A 275 8.69 8.92 -7.25
C PHE A 275 8.20 10.37 -7.05
N LEU A 276 7.26 10.60 -6.13
CA LEU A 276 6.79 11.95 -5.81
C LEU A 276 7.92 12.83 -5.27
N ARG A 277 8.78 12.25 -4.42
CA ARG A 277 9.94 12.96 -3.88
C ARG A 277 10.97 13.31 -4.95
N MET A 278 11.21 12.41 -5.89
CA MET A 278 12.04 12.66 -7.09
C MET A 278 11.47 13.82 -7.89
N GLN A 279 10.17 13.83 -8.17
CA GLN A 279 9.51 14.92 -8.91
C GLN A 279 9.67 16.27 -8.19
N ARG A 280 9.53 16.32 -6.87
CA ARG A 280 9.67 17.57 -6.11
C ARG A 280 11.10 18.10 -6.07
N THR A 281 12.10 17.23 -5.91
CA THR A 281 13.48 17.67 -5.69
C THR A 281 14.38 17.61 -6.93
N GLY A 282 13.97 16.91 -7.99
CA GLY A 282 14.80 16.67 -9.17
C GLY A 282 16.03 15.79 -8.92
N ILE A 283 16.10 15.09 -7.78
CA ILE A 283 17.28 14.30 -7.41
C ILE A 283 17.15 12.89 -7.98
N PRO A 284 18.06 12.44 -8.87
CA PRO A 284 17.93 11.15 -9.57
C PRO A 284 18.04 9.95 -8.63
N GLY A 285 18.76 10.07 -7.52
CA GLY A 285 18.86 9.00 -6.51
C GLY A 285 17.50 8.56 -5.94
N TYR A 286 16.51 9.45 -5.88
CA TYR A 286 15.16 9.07 -5.48
C TYR A 286 14.43 8.26 -6.57
N GLY A 287 14.77 8.45 -7.84
CA GLY A 287 14.29 7.59 -8.93
C GLY A 287 14.80 6.15 -8.80
N LEU A 288 16.05 5.96 -8.36
CA LEU A 288 16.60 4.63 -8.07
C LEU A 288 15.84 3.96 -6.92
N LEU A 289 15.57 4.68 -5.83
CA LEU A 289 14.77 4.16 -4.70
C LEU A 289 13.34 3.82 -5.12
N ALA A 290 12.74 4.63 -6.00
CA ALA A 290 11.44 4.32 -6.58
C ALA A 290 11.49 3.02 -7.39
N GLY A 291 12.50 2.88 -8.26
CA GLY A 291 12.75 1.68 -9.05
C GLY A 291 12.96 0.44 -8.19
N MET A 292 13.70 0.54 -7.08
CA MET A 292 13.87 -0.57 -6.12
C MET A 292 12.55 -1.02 -5.52
N GLY A 293 11.68 -0.08 -5.13
CA GLY A 293 10.34 -0.39 -4.63
C GLY A 293 9.47 -1.10 -5.67
N LEU A 294 9.49 -0.60 -6.91
CA LEU A 294 8.73 -1.20 -8.01
C LEU A 294 9.26 -2.59 -8.38
N SER A 295 10.58 -2.78 -8.39
CA SER A 295 11.22 -4.07 -8.62
C SER A 295 10.87 -5.08 -7.53
N LEU A 296 10.87 -4.69 -6.26
CA LEU A 296 10.39 -5.56 -5.17
C LEU A 296 8.93 -5.98 -5.41
N ALA A 297 8.05 -5.03 -5.76
CA ALA A 297 6.67 -5.32 -6.07
C ALA A 297 6.55 -6.29 -7.27
N MET A 298 7.37 -6.10 -8.32
CA MET A 298 7.39 -6.93 -9.51
C MET A 298 7.84 -8.37 -9.21
N LEU A 299 8.89 -8.53 -8.40
CA LEU A 299 9.39 -9.82 -7.97
C LEU A 299 8.43 -10.57 -7.04
N CYS A 300 7.50 -9.87 -6.39
CA CYS A 300 6.45 -10.49 -5.59
C CYS A 300 5.19 -10.79 -6.41
N ARG A 301 4.70 -9.81 -7.18
CA ARG A 301 3.45 -9.84 -7.95
C ARG A 301 3.56 -8.97 -9.21
N PRO A 302 4.01 -9.53 -10.35
CA PRO A 302 4.38 -8.73 -11.52
C PRO A 302 3.21 -8.00 -12.17
N LEU A 303 2.04 -8.63 -12.29
CA LEU A 303 0.85 -7.97 -12.87
C LEU A 303 0.37 -6.80 -12.00
N THR A 304 0.42 -6.94 -10.68
CA THR A 304 0.08 -5.84 -9.75
C THR A 304 1.07 -4.70 -9.88
N ALA A 305 2.38 -4.99 -9.91
CA ALA A 305 3.41 -3.99 -10.09
C ALA A 305 3.32 -3.28 -11.45
N ALA A 306 3.04 -4.02 -12.53
CA ALA A 306 2.81 -3.46 -13.86
C ALA A 306 1.60 -2.53 -13.86
N ALA A 307 0.47 -2.95 -13.27
CA ALA A 307 -0.72 -2.10 -13.17
C ALA A 307 -0.46 -0.79 -12.40
N VAL A 308 0.32 -0.86 -11.30
CA VAL A 308 0.70 0.33 -10.53
C VAL A 308 1.69 1.20 -11.28
N GLY A 309 2.71 0.62 -11.93
CA GLY A 309 3.80 1.36 -12.57
C GLY A 309 3.45 1.92 -13.95
N LEU A 310 2.55 1.29 -14.70
CA LEU A 310 2.23 1.65 -16.08
C LEU A 310 1.76 3.10 -16.24
N PRO A 311 0.84 3.66 -15.41
CA PRO A 311 0.46 5.07 -15.53
C PRO A 311 1.64 6.04 -15.36
N PHE A 312 2.59 5.72 -14.48
CA PHE A 312 3.78 6.53 -14.24
C PHE A 312 4.78 6.41 -15.39
N GLY A 313 4.93 5.21 -15.95
CA GLY A 313 5.76 4.97 -17.13
C GLY A 313 5.22 5.71 -18.36
N CYS A 314 3.91 5.62 -18.62
CA CYS A 314 3.25 6.37 -19.68
C CYS A 314 3.39 7.88 -19.48
N TRP A 315 3.23 8.36 -18.24
CA TRP A 315 3.47 9.77 -17.92
C TRP A 315 4.92 10.17 -18.23
N LEU A 316 5.92 9.43 -17.73
CA LEU A 316 7.33 9.73 -18.01
C LEU A 316 7.65 9.77 -19.51
N ALA A 317 7.14 8.79 -20.28
CA ALA A 317 7.35 8.71 -21.71
C ALA A 317 6.64 9.80 -22.53
N TRP A 318 5.60 10.42 -21.99
CA TRP A 318 4.90 11.52 -22.64
C TRP A 318 5.59 12.88 -22.46
N TRP A 319 6.27 13.05 -21.32
CA TRP A 319 6.95 14.31 -20.95
C TRP A 319 8.46 14.30 -21.25
N TRP A 320 8.97 13.19 -21.79
CA TRP A 320 10.28 13.06 -22.43
C TRP A 320 10.14 13.10 -23.94
#